data_AF-A0A436E6Z8-F1
#
_entry.id   AF-A0A436E6Z8-F1
#
_cell.length_a   1.000
_cell.length_b   1.000
_cell.length_c   1.000
_cell.angle_alpha   90.00
_cell.angle_beta   90.00
_cell.angle_gamma   90.00
#
_symmetry.space_group_name_H-M   'P 1'
#
loop_
_entity.id
_entity.type
_entity.pdbx_description
1 polymer ?
#
loop_
_entity_poly.entity_id
_entity_poly.type
_entity_poly.pdbx_seq_one_letter_code
_entity_poly.pdbx_strand_id
1 'polypeptide(L)'
;IREFTRDGVILANGSLIHPDIVIAATGYRTGLEPMVGKLGVLDAKGVPLFNGGEADPKLPGLWFTGMRPSIRGCFANAGILAKAIAKRIARSASHQSSASR
;
A
#
# COMPACT_ATOMS: atom_id res chain seq x y z
N ILE A 1 -10.17 23.55 -0.08
CA ILE A 1 -11.06 23.84 -1.24
C ILE A 1 -12.47 23.48 -0.80
N ARG A 2 -13.46 24.33 -1.11
CA ARG A 2 -14.87 24.05 -0.85
C ARG A 2 -15.51 23.38 -2.06
N GLU A 3 -15.32 23.95 -3.24
CA GLU A 3 -15.99 23.51 -4.47
C GLU A 3 -15.18 23.93 -5.71
N PHE A 4 -15.27 23.13 -6.78
CA PHE A 4 -14.84 23.50 -8.12
C PHE A 4 -16.07 23.91 -8.93
N THR A 5 -16.01 25.07 -9.58
CA THR A 5 -17.02 25.50 -10.56
C THR A 5 -16.51 25.22 -11.97
N ARG A 6 -17.31 25.56 -12.98
CA ARG A 6 -16.89 25.46 -14.39
C ARG A 6 -15.62 26.25 -14.69
N ASP A 7 -15.44 27.38 -14.01
CA ASP A 7 -14.52 28.46 -14.35
C ASP A 7 -13.65 28.92 -13.17
N GLY A 8 -13.72 28.24 -12.01
CA GLY A 8 -13.00 28.66 -10.82
C GLY A 8 -13.06 27.67 -9.67
N VAL A 9 -12.52 28.11 -8.53
CA VAL A 9 -12.45 27.33 -7.29
C VAL A 9 -12.89 28.20 -6.13
N ILE A 10 -13.90 27.73 -5.40
CA ILE A 10 -14.34 28.36 -4.15
C ILE A 10 -13.46 27.82 -3.02
N LEU A 11 -12.75 28.71 -2.34
CA LEU A 11 -11.90 28.36 -1.20
C LEU A 11 -12.74 28.16 0.07
N ALA A 12 -12.12 27.63 1.13
CA ALA A 12 -12.83 27.32 2.37
C ALA A 12 -13.44 28.58 3.03
N ASN A 13 -12.77 29.72 2.90
CA ASN A 13 -13.21 31.04 3.36
C ASN A 13 -14.31 31.68 2.47
N GLY A 14 -14.72 31.02 1.38
CA GLY A 14 -15.74 31.51 0.45
C GLY A 14 -15.22 32.37 -0.70
N SER A 15 -13.93 32.70 -0.77
CA SER A 15 -13.40 33.47 -1.90
C SER A 15 -13.33 32.62 -3.17
N LEU A 16 -13.68 33.22 -4.31
CA LEU A 16 -13.55 32.62 -5.64
C LEU A 16 -12.20 33.00 -6.26
N ILE A 17 -11.49 32.01 -6.79
CA ILE A 17 -10.27 32.21 -7.60
C ILE A 17 -10.45 31.55 -8.97
N HIS A 18 -9.76 32.07 -10.00
CA HIS A 18 -9.84 31.61 -11.39
C HIS A 18 -8.47 31.10 -11.87
N PRO A 19 -8.01 29.93 -11.41
CA PRO A 19 -6.75 29.37 -11.90
C PRO A 19 -6.90 28.82 -13.33
N ASP A 20 -5.93 29.09 -14.20
CA ASP A 20 -5.89 28.49 -15.54
C ASP A 20 -5.64 26.97 -15.49
N ILE A 21 -4.86 26.52 -14.50
CA ILE A 21 -4.41 25.13 -14.36
C ILE A 21 -4.51 24.69 -12.89
N VAL A 22 -4.98 23.47 -12.68
CA VAL A 22 -5.01 22.80 -11.37
C VAL A 22 -4.13 21.54 -11.44
N ILE A 23 -3.13 21.45 -10.57
CA ILE A 23 -2.27 20.27 -10.43
C ILE A 23 -2.75 19.46 -9.22
N ALA A 24 -3.34 18.29 -9.47
CA ALA A 24 -3.78 17.38 -8.43
C ALA A 24 -2.61 16.53 -7.90
N ALA A 25 -1.83 17.09 -6.98
CA ALA A 25 -0.74 16.40 -6.28
C ALA A 25 -1.22 15.67 -5.01
N THR A 26 -2.38 15.00 -5.06
CA THR A 26 -3.08 14.42 -3.89
C THR A 26 -2.61 13.01 -3.52
N GLY A 27 -1.56 12.50 -4.18
CA GLY A 27 -0.99 11.18 -3.94
C GLY A 27 -1.73 10.05 -4.70
N TYR A 28 -1.42 8.81 -4.32
CA TYR A 28 -1.94 7.61 -4.96
C TYR A 28 -2.58 6.66 -3.94
N ARG A 29 -3.52 5.83 -4.40
CA ARG A 29 -3.98 4.65 -3.66
C ARG A 29 -3.07 3.45 -3.96
N THR A 30 -3.13 2.42 -3.13
CA THR A 30 -2.40 1.15 -3.34
C THR A 30 -2.87 0.42 -4.60
N GLY A 31 -4.15 0.54 -4.96
CA GLY A 31 -4.73 -0.06 -6.16
C GLY A 31 -4.86 -1.59 -6.08
N LEU A 32 -4.82 -2.14 -4.87
CA LEU A 32 -4.79 -3.60 -4.63
C LEU A 32 -6.18 -4.23 -4.56
N GLU A 33 -7.22 -3.42 -4.37
CA GLU A 33 -8.60 -3.88 -4.16
C GLU A 33 -9.10 -4.78 -5.31
N PRO A 34 -8.87 -4.48 -6.60
CA PRO A 34 -9.28 -5.36 -7.70
C PRO A 34 -8.52 -6.69 -7.75
N MET A 35 -7.28 -6.73 -7.25
CA MET A 35 -6.40 -7.90 -7.34
C MET A 35 -6.57 -8.86 -6.16
N VAL A 36 -6.62 -8.32 -4.94
CA VAL A 36 -6.55 -9.10 -3.69
C VAL A 36 -7.62 -8.71 -2.68
N GLY A 37 -8.50 -7.76 -2.98
CA GLY A 37 -9.51 -7.27 -2.03
C GLY A 37 -10.46 -8.36 -1.52
N LYS A 38 -10.78 -9.35 -2.36
CA LYS A 38 -11.61 -10.50 -1.99
C LYS A 38 -10.95 -11.46 -0.99
N LEU A 39 -9.64 -11.35 -0.78
CA LEU A 39 -8.91 -12.18 0.18
C LEU A 39 -9.03 -11.67 1.63
N GLY A 40 -9.64 -10.49 1.85
CA GLY A 40 -9.78 -9.92 3.19
C GLY A 40 -8.47 -9.41 3.81
N VAL A 41 -7.45 -9.19 2.98
CA VAL A 41 -6.08 -8.82 3.41
C VAL A 41 -5.81 -7.32 3.41
N LEU A 42 -6.80 -6.50 3.07
CA LEU A 42 -6.71 -5.05 3.00
C LEU A 42 -7.60 -4.39 4.06
N ASP A 43 -7.16 -3.27 4.61
CA ASP A 43 -7.99 -2.42 5.46
C ASP A 43 -9.02 -1.62 4.63
N ALA A 44 -9.85 -0.83 5.31
CA ALA A 44 -10.88 0.00 4.66
C ALA A 44 -10.33 1.07 3.69
N LYS A 45 -9.01 1.34 3.72
CA LYS A 45 -8.33 2.27 2.81
C LYS A 45 -7.60 1.56 1.67
N GLY A 46 -7.72 0.23 1.58
CA GLY A 46 -7.01 -0.58 0.58
C GLY A 46 -5.56 -0.88 0.95
N VAL A 47 -5.13 -0.60 2.19
CA VAL A 47 -3.76 -0.84 2.64
C VAL A 47 -3.65 -2.27 3.18
N PRO A 48 -2.61 -3.04 2.81
CA PRO A 48 -2.43 -4.39 3.34
C PRO A 48 -2.37 -4.42 4.87
N LEU A 49 -3.03 -5.40 5.48
CA LEU A 49 -3.05 -5.63 6.93
C LEU A 49 -1.70 -6.14 7.46
N PHE A 50 -0.96 -6.87 6.62
CA PHE A 50 0.37 -7.40 6.92
C PHE A 50 1.44 -6.73 6.05
N ASN A 51 2.68 -6.65 6.53
CA ASN A 51 3.77 -6.01 5.80
C ASN A 51 5.13 -6.67 6.07
N GLY A 52 5.98 -6.74 5.05
CA GLY A 52 7.29 -7.38 5.15
C GLY A 52 7.18 -8.85 5.52
N GLY A 53 7.92 -9.27 6.55
CA GLY A 53 7.96 -10.67 7.00
C GLY A 53 6.73 -11.11 7.82
N GLU A 54 5.75 -10.23 8.01
CA GLU A 54 4.44 -10.59 8.55
C GLU A 54 3.54 -11.12 7.42
N ALA A 55 2.71 -12.11 7.73
CA ALA A 55 1.76 -12.69 6.78
C ALA A 55 0.53 -13.18 7.53
N ASP A 56 -0.59 -13.26 6.82
CA ASP A 56 -1.79 -13.92 7.33
C ASP A 56 -1.50 -15.43 7.46
N PRO A 57 -1.66 -16.04 8.65
CA PRO A 57 -1.51 -17.49 8.81
C PRO A 57 -2.45 -18.31 7.89
N LYS A 58 -3.58 -17.73 7.48
CA LYS A 58 -4.57 -18.37 6.57
C LYS A 58 -4.14 -18.32 5.10
N LEU A 59 -3.22 -17.43 4.74
CA LEU A 59 -2.74 -17.25 3.36
C LEU A 59 -1.20 -17.33 3.33
N PRO A 60 -0.61 -18.49 3.70
CA PRO A 60 0.82 -18.67 3.61
C PRO A 60 1.26 -18.53 2.15
N GLY A 61 2.30 -17.74 1.90
CA GLY A 61 2.77 -17.47 0.54
C GLY A 61 2.46 -16.06 0.03
N LEU A 62 1.61 -15.30 0.73
CA LEU A 62 1.31 -13.90 0.39
C LEU A 62 2.03 -12.94 1.32
N TRP A 63 2.82 -12.03 0.73
CA TRP A 63 3.51 -10.96 1.44
C TRP A 63 3.36 -9.63 0.71
N PHE A 64 3.43 -8.53 1.46
CA PHE A 64 3.37 -7.18 0.93
C PHE A 64 4.64 -6.41 1.27
N THR A 65 5.13 -5.61 0.32
CA THR A 65 6.25 -4.69 0.51
C THR A 65 5.98 -3.41 -0.27
N GLY A 66 6.51 -2.28 0.21
CA GLY A 66 6.32 -0.97 -0.45
C GLY A 66 4.92 -0.37 -0.35
N MET A 67 3.98 -1.04 0.32
CA MET A 67 2.56 -0.61 0.42
C MET A 67 2.26 0.30 1.61
N ARG A 68 3.26 0.59 2.46
CA ARG A 68 3.15 1.49 3.60
C ARG A 68 4.27 2.53 3.58
N PRO A 69 3.95 3.83 3.77
CA PRO A 69 4.97 4.86 3.88
C PRO A 69 5.82 4.65 5.14
N SER A 70 7.09 5.01 5.05
CA SER A 70 8.04 4.92 6.16
C SER A 70 8.87 6.19 6.22
N ILE A 71 9.09 6.72 7.43
CA ILE A 71 9.95 7.90 7.65
C ILE A 71 11.41 7.64 7.24
N ARG A 72 11.83 6.37 7.19
CA ARG A 72 13.15 5.97 6.69
C ARG A 72 13.31 6.09 5.17
N GLY A 73 12.23 6.40 4.46
CA GLY A 73 12.18 6.44 3.00
C GLY A 73 11.90 5.09 2.36
N CYS A 74 11.29 5.11 1.17
CA CYS A 74 10.81 3.92 0.47
C CYS A 74 11.94 2.93 0.14
N PHE A 75 13.11 3.43 -0.27
CA PHE A 75 14.22 2.58 -0.71
C PHE A 75 14.87 1.79 0.45
N ALA A 76 15.19 2.46 1.55
CA ALA A 76 15.75 1.81 2.72
C ALA A 76 14.76 0.80 3.30
N ASN A 77 13.47 1.17 3.34
CA ASN A 77 12.42 0.29 3.83
C ASN A 77 12.22 -0.93 2.92
N ALA A 78 12.27 -0.78 1.59
CA ALA A 78 12.16 -1.88 0.65
C ALA A 78 13.22 -2.96 0.89
N GLY A 79 14.48 -2.57 1.12
CA GLY A 79 15.56 -3.51 1.43
C GLY A 79 15.35 -4.28 2.75
N ILE A 80 14.81 -3.61 3.78
CA ILE A 80 14.50 -4.25 5.07
C ILE A 80 13.36 -5.26 4.91
N LEU A 81 12.26 -4.85 4.26
CA LEU A 81 11.09 -5.70 4.07
C LEU A 81 11.41 -6.89 3.16
N ALA A 82 12.16 -6.69 2.09
CA ALA A 82 12.59 -7.76 1.20
C ALA A 82 13.41 -8.82 1.94
N LYS A 83 14.36 -8.41 2.80
CA LYS A 83 15.14 -9.35 3.63
C LYS A 83 14.25 -10.12 4.60
N ALA A 84 13.25 -9.47 5.19
CA ALA A 84 12.31 -10.12 6.10
C ALA A 84 11.44 -11.17 5.37
N ILE A 85 10.93 -10.83 4.18
CA ILE A 85 10.15 -11.73 3.32
C ILE A 85 11.01 -12.93 2.89
N ALA A 86 12.21 -12.69 2.37
CA ALA A 86 13.11 -13.74 1.91
C ALA A 86 13.45 -14.75 3.02
N LYS A 87 13.68 -14.26 4.25
CA LYS A 87 13.89 -15.15 5.43
C LYS A 87 12.67 -16.02 5.72
N ARG A 88 11.44 -15.51 5.56
CA ARG A 88 10.22 -16.30 5.73
C ARG A 88 10.08 -17.36 4.64
N ILE A 89 10.27 -16.98 3.38
CA ILE A 89 10.23 -17.89 2.24
C ILE A 89 11.22 -19.05 2.42
N ALA A 90 12.48 -18.74 2.77
CA ALA A 90 13.51 -19.76 2.97
C ALA A 90 13.17 -20.76 4.08
N ARG A 91 12.59 -20.29 5.20
CA ARG A 91 12.13 -21.16 6.30
C ARG A 91 10.96 -22.04 5.89
N SER A 92 10.04 -21.54 5.05
CA SER A 92 8.92 -22.35 4.56
C SER A 92 9.37 -23.43 3.58
N ALA A 93 10.31 -23.11 2.69
CA ALA A 93 10.89 -24.08 1.76
C ALA A 93 11.60 -25.24 2.48
N SER A 94 12.32 -24.95 3.58
CA SER A 94 12.96 -26.00 4.38
C SER A 94 11.95 -26.90 5.10
N HIS A 95 10.80 -26.37 5.52
CA HIS A 95 9.73 -27.18 6.15
C HIS A 95 9.03 -28.11 5.14
N GLN A 96 8.82 -27.65 3.91
CA GLN A 96 8.21 -28.49 2.85
C GLN A 96 9.15 -29.62 2.42
N SER A 97 10.46 -29.39 2.40
CA SER A 97 11.46 -30.41 2.01
C SER A 97 11.63 -31.53 3.05
N SER A 98 11.33 -31.30 4.33
CA SER A 98 11.33 -32.34 5.37
C SER A 98 10.00 -33.11 5.47
N ALA A 99 8.89 -32.53 5.01
CA ALA A 99 7.58 -33.20 5.00
C ALA A 99 7.38 -34.12 3.78
N SER A 100 8.23 -33.98 2.76
CA SER A 100 8.21 -34.78 1.53
C SER A 100 9.31 -35.87 1.49
N ARG A 101 10.00 -36.12 2.61
CA ARG A 101 10.95 -37.24 2.81
C ARG A 101 10.39 -38.19 3.85
#